data_AF-A0A1Y4BSR5-F1
#
_entry.id   AF-A0A1Y4BSR5-F1
#
_cell.length_a   1.000
_cell.length_b   1.000
_cell.length_c   1.000
_cell.angle_alpha   90.00
_cell.angle_beta   90.00
_cell.angle_gamma   90.00
#
_symmetry.space_group_name_H-M   'P 1'
#
loop_
_entity.id
_entity.type
_entity.pdbx_description
1 polymer ?
#
loop_
_entity_poly.entity_id
_entity_poly.type
_entity_poly.pdbx_seq_one_letter_code
_entity_poly.pdbx_strand_id
1 'polypeptide(L)'
;MERLIGKKAPWFSMEALAADGEHFTHVSLSDYEGKWLVLFFYPMDFTFVCPTELTAFSDCMEKFTQAGAELLSVSTDSVYTHLAWQRNGLGKLGYPMAADQTLQTCDSYGVLLEEEGVALRGLFLIDPEQKVRYSVIHDNNIGRNPEEVLRVLAALQTGGLCAAGWQAGEENLHPDAPEQQPTYQAVQGASVQIYTMPTCSYCRSVKEFLQGAGIAYQEFNLEHDKAGQDFMRQRRYTGLPVTVINGEEIVGYNMPKIKAALGMN
;
A
#
# COMPACT_ATOMS: atom_id res chain seq x y z
N MET A 1 -4.80 5.22 -21.57
CA MET A 1 -5.17 4.01 -20.83
C MET A 1 -6.54 4.21 -20.20
N GLU A 2 -7.49 3.35 -20.51
CA GLU A 2 -8.83 3.42 -19.93
C GLU A 2 -8.84 2.81 -18.53
N ARG A 3 -9.59 3.38 -17.59
CA ARG A 3 -9.71 2.83 -16.23
C ARG A 3 -10.38 1.45 -16.27
N LEU A 4 -9.72 0.43 -15.71
CA LEU A 4 -10.25 -0.94 -15.59
C LEU A 4 -11.01 -1.18 -14.27
N ILE A 5 -10.62 -0.50 -13.18
CA ILE A 5 -11.25 -0.68 -11.87
C ILE A 5 -12.77 -0.46 -11.94
N GLY A 6 -13.55 -1.37 -11.36
CA GLY A 6 -15.02 -1.36 -11.34
C GLY A 6 -15.67 -1.77 -12.66
N LYS A 7 -14.92 -2.08 -13.72
CA LYS A 7 -15.44 -2.63 -14.98
C LYS A 7 -15.29 -4.14 -15.00
N LYS A 8 -16.01 -4.80 -15.92
CA LYS A 8 -15.71 -6.19 -16.27
C LYS A 8 -14.26 -6.30 -16.74
N ALA A 9 -13.58 -7.35 -16.29
CA ALA A 9 -12.24 -7.67 -16.73
C ALA A 9 -12.23 -7.87 -18.26
N PRO A 10 -11.21 -7.36 -18.97
CA PRO A 10 -11.02 -7.70 -20.37
C PRO A 10 -10.98 -9.22 -20.54
N TRP A 11 -11.70 -9.72 -21.54
CA TRP A 11 -11.77 -11.16 -21.77
C TRP A 11 -10.43 -11.70 -22.25
N PHE A 12 -10.07 -12.90 -21.79
CA PHE A 12 -8.89 -13.63 -22.25
C PHE A 12 -9.18 -15.13 -22.39
N SER A 13 -8.37 -15.77 -23.23
CA SER A 13 -8.38 -17.19 -23.50
C SER A 13 -7.03 -17.58 -24.08
N MET A 14 -6.22 -18.32 -23.33
CA MET A 14 -4.81 -18.57 -23.64
C MET A 14 -4.45 -20.03 -23.38
N GLU A 15 -3.47 -20.55 -24.11
CA GLU A 15 -2.77 -21.76 -23.70
C GLU A 15 -1.95 -21.48 -22.44
N ALA A 16 -1.84 -22.47 -21.56
CA ALA A 16 -1.08 -22.38 -20.33
C ALA A 16 -0.34 -23.67 -20.02
N LEU A 17 0.79 -23.55 -19.32
CA LEU A 17 1.36 -24.66 -18.55
C LEU A 17 0.52 -24.86 -17.29
N ALA A 18 0.01 -26.07 -17.07
CA ALA A 18 -0.81 -26.38 -15.90
C ALA A 18 0.00 -26.29 -14.59
N ALA A 19 -0.72 -26.16 -13.47
CA ALA A 19 -0.13 -26.07 -12.12
C ALA A 19 0.68 -27.32 -11.71
N ASP A 20 0.51 -28.46 -12.38
CA ASP A 20 1.34 -29.64 -12.15
C ASP A 20 2.76 -29.52 -12.73
N GLY A 21 2.97 -28.53 -13.62
CA GLY A 21 4.22 -28.30 -14.35
C GLY A 21 4.53 -29.34 -15.41
N GLU A 22 3.56 -30.15 -15.83
CA GLU A 22 3.77 -31.33 -16.67
C GLU A 22 3.01 -31.28 -18.00
N HIS A 23 1.81 -30.70 -18.00
CA HIS A 23 0.93 -30.71 -19.17
C HIS A 23 0.50 -29.31 -19.59
N PHE A 24 0.21 -29.16 -20.88
CA PHE A 24 -0.41 -27.95 -21.39
C PHE A 24 -1.93 -28.04 -21.24
N THR A 25 -2.53 -26.91 -20.89
CA THR A 25 -3.96 -26.72 -20.72
C THR A 25 -4.41 -25.45 -21.39
N HIS A 26 -5.71 -25.21 -21.41
CA HIS A 26 -6.32 -23.95 -21.81
C HIS A 26 -6.87 -23.24 -20.58
N VAL A 27 -6.74 -21.92 -20.50
CA VAL A 27 -7.34 -21.09 -19.46
C VAL A 27 -8.08 -19.91 -20.07
N SER A 28 -9.20 -19.56 -19.48
CA SER A 28 -10.07 -18.48 -19.90
C SER A 28 -10.61 -17.72 -18.70
N LEU A 29 -11.02 -16.47 -18.90
CA LEU A 29 -11.62 -15.66 -17.82
C LEU A 29 -12.83 -16.35 -17.18
N SER A 30 -13.62 -17.10 -17.96
CA SER A 30 -14.79 -17.84 -17.49
C SER A 30 -14.48 -18.98 -16.52
N ASP A 31 -13.26 -19.54 -16.55
CA ASP A 31 -12.89 -20.63 -15.64
C ASP A 31 -12.81 -20.18 -14.17
N TYR A 32 -12.73 -18.86 -13.97
CA TYR A 32 -12.63 -18.20 -12.67
C TYR A 32 -13.96 -17.59 -12.20
N GLU A 33 -15.06 -17.80 -12.92
CA GLU A 33 -16.38 -17.30 -12.49
C GLU A 33 -16.77 -17.86 -11.11
N GLY A 34 -17.29 -17.00 -10.24
CA GLY A 34 -17.62 -17.39 -8.86
C GLY A 34 -16.42 -17.45 -7.89
N LYS A 35 -15.20 -17.15 -8.36
CA LYS A 35 -13.98 -17.13 -7.53
C LYS A 35 -13.25 -15.80 -7.69
N TRP A 36 -12.43 -15.45 -6.71
CA TRP A 36 -11.47 -14.38 -6.90
C TRP A 36 -10.31 -14.85 -7.79
N LEU A 37 -9.83 -14.00 -8.67
CA LEU A 37 -8.66 -14.25 -9.49
C LEU A 37 -7.59 -13.18 -9.24
N VAL A 38 -6.39 -13.64 -8.87
CA VAL A 38 -5.15 -12.86 -8.89
C VAL A 38 -4.49 -13.10 -10.25
N LEU A 39 -4.76 -12.21 -11.20
CA LEU A 39 -4.15 -12.23 -12.52
C LEU A 39 -2.92 -11.33 -12.51
N PHE A 40 -1.74 -11.86 -12.84
CA PHE A 40 -0.53 -11.05 -12.83
C PHE A 40 0.40 -11.34 -13.99
N PHE A 41 0.88 -10.27 -14.59
CA PHE A 41 1.76 -10.26 -15.75
C PHE A 41 3.20 -10.10 -15.32
N TYR A 42 4.13 -10.74 -16.01
CA TYR A 42 5.56 -10.56 -15.81
C TYR A 42 6.30 -10.45 -17.16
N PRO A 43 7.47 -9.81 -17.20
CA PRO A 43 8.09 -9.43 -18.48
C PRO A 43 8.49 -10.59 -19.37
N MET A 44 9.27 -11.52 -18.83
CA MET A 44 9.91 -12.57 -19.63
C MET A 44 10.44 -13.71 -18.75
N ASP A 45 10.32 -14.93 -19.25
CA ASP A 45 10.96 -16.13 -18.71
C ASP A 45 12.50 -16.02 -18.70
N PHE A 46 13.18 -16.80 -17.85
CA PHE A 46 14.65 -16.85 -17.75
C PHE A 46 15.32 -15.50 -17.42
N THR A 47 14.62 -14.59 -16.76
CA THR A 47 15.17 -13.31 -16.25
C THR A 47 15.42 -13.35 -14.73
N PHE A 48 15.98 -12.28 -14.16
CA PHE A 48 16.50 -12.28 -12.79
C PHE A 48 15.46 -12.01 -11.69
N VAL A 49 14.51 -11.10 -11.93
CA VAL A 49 13.50 -10.72 -10.90
C VAL A 49 12.27 -11.62 -10.96
N CYS A 50 11.82 -12.00 -12.16
CA CYS A 50 10.66 -12.88 -12.36
C CYS A 50 10.64 -14.16 -11.53
N PRO A 51 11.73 -14.95 -11.40
CA PRO A 51 11.67 -16.18 -10.62
C PRO A 51 11.37 -15.91 -9.14
N THR A 52 11.95 -14.84 -8.57
CA THR A 52 11.71 -14.48 -7.17
C THR A 52 10.25 -14.17 -6.90
N GLU A 53 9.59 -13.53 -7.87
CA GLU A 53 8.20 -13.14 -7.74
C GLU A 53 7.26 -14.33 -7.92
N LEU A 54 7.46 -15.13 -8.97
CA LEU A 54 6.66 -16.33 -9.24
C LEU A 54 6.74 -17.32 -8.07
N THR A 55 7.93 -17.57 -7.54
CA THR A 55 8.10 -18.45 -6.38
C THR A 55 7.45 -17.86 -5.14
N ALA A 56 7.57 -16.56 -4.87
CA ALA A 56 6.96 -15.93 -3.70
C ALA A 56 5.42 -16.02 -3.69
N PHE A 57 4.78 -15.85 -4.86
CA PHE A 57 3.34 -16.10 -5.00
C PHE A 57 3.00 -17.58 -4.81
N SER A 58 3.84 -18.50 -5.30
CA SER A 58 3.63 -19.94 -5.17
C SER A 58 3.75 -20.40 -3.71
N ASP A 59 4.72 -19.86 -2.97
CA ASP A 59 4.90 -20.12 -1.54
C ASP A 59 3.71 -19.63 -0.70
N CYS A 60 2.98 -18.62 -1.20
CA CYS A 60 1.76 -18.10 -0.58
C CYS A 60 0.47 -18.77 -1.10
N MET A 61 0.54 -19.77 -1.98
CA MET A 61 -0.64 -20.34 -2.65
C MET A 61 -1.70 -20.88 -1.68
N GLU A 62 -1.28 -21.46 -0.55
CA GLU A 62 -2.22 -21.93 0.47
C GLU A 62 -3.06 -20.79 1.04
N LYS A 63 -2.44 -19.62 1.31
CA LYS A 63 -3.13 -18.44 1.84
C LYS A 63 -4.15 -17.89 0.83
N PHE A 64 -3.79 -17.85 -0.45
CA PHE A 64 -4.72 -17.43 -1.51
C PHE A 64 -5.89 -18.40 -1.67
N THR A 65 -5.62 -19.71 -1.65
CA THR A 65 -6.66 -20.74 -1.68
C THR A 65 -7.62 -20.59 -0.49
N GLN A 66 -7.10 -20.39 0.72
CA GLN A 66 -7.91 -20.15 1.93
C GLN A 66 -8.73 -18.86 1.83
N ALA A 67 -8.22 -17.83 1.15
CA ALA A 67 -8.93 -16.60 0.85
C ALA A 67 -9.92 -16.75 -0.33
N GLY A 68 -10.10 -17.94 -0.89
CA GLY A 68 -11.02 -18.19 -2.02
C GLY A 68 -10.55 -17.55 -3.35
N ALA A 69 -9.24 -17.36 -3.51
CA ALA A 69 -8.64 -16.80 -4.70
C ALA A 69 -7.75 -17.80 -5.43
N GLU A 70 -7.84 -17.79 -6.76
CA GLU A 70 -6.94 -18.51 -7.67
C GLU A 70 -5.91 -17.58 -8.27
N LEU A 71 -4.77 -18.14 -8.69
CA LEU A 71 -3.67 -17.40 -9.29
C LEU A 71 -3.54 -17.77 -10.76
N LEU A 72 -3.25 -16.78 -11.60
CA LEU A 72 -2.83 -16.97 -12.98
C LEU A 72 -1.70 -16.00 -13.30
N SER A 73 -0.55 -16.55 -13.68
CA SER A 73 0.56 -15.77 -14.22
C SER A 73 0.48 -15.69 -15.74
N VAL A 74 0.91 -14.57 -16.33
CA VAL A 74 0.92 -14.36 -17.78
C VAL A 74 2.22 -13.70 -18.21
N SER A 75 2.84 -14.17 -19.28
CA SER A 75 3.83 -13.40 -20.05
C SER A 75 3.58 -13.56 -21.54
N THR A 76 4.40 -12.90 -22.36
CA THR A 76 4.36 -12.99 -23.82
C THR A 76 5.14 -14.20 -24.36
N ASP A 77 5.73 -15.01 -23.46
CA ASP A 77 6.43 -16.24 -23.81
C ASP A 77 5.46 -17.36 -24.24
N SER A 78 6.02 -18.47 -24.75
CA SER A 78 5.25 -19.66 -25.11
C SER A 78 5.11 -20.64 -23.94
N VAL A 79 4.09 -21.50 -23.96
CA VAL A 79 3.95 -22.59 -22.98
C VAL A 79 5.15 -23.56 -22.97
N TYR A 80 5.84 -23.70 -24.11
CA TYR A 80 7.07 -24.48 -24.21
C TYR A 80 8.23 -23.83 -23.44
N THR A 81 8.31 -22.50 -23.46
CA THR A 81 9.29 -21.72 -22.69
C THR A 81 9.02 -21.88 -21.20
N HIS A 82 7.76 -21.76 -20.77
CA HIS A 82 7.36 -21.97 -19.37
C HIS A 82 7.77 -23.37 -18.89
N LEU A 83 7.47 -24.41 -19.67
CA LEU A 83 7.82 -25.79 -19.34
C LEU A 83 9.33 -25.99 -19.26
N ALA A 84 10.07 -25.43 -20.22
CA ALA A 84 11.53 -25.46 -20.17
C ALA A 84 12.06 -24.76 -18.92
N TRP A 85 11.47 -23.63 -18.52
CA TRP A 85 11.94 -22.87 -17.37
C TRP A 85 11.67 -23.56 -16.03
N GLN A 86 10.47 -24.12 -15.84
CA GLN A 86 10.16 -24.94 -14.66
C GLN A 86 11.12 -26.13 -14.52
N ARG A 87 11.51 -26.76 -15.64
CA ARG A 87 12.48 -27.88 -15.66
C ARG A 87 13.93 -27.45 -15.42
N ASN A 88 14.29 -26.20 -15.72
CA ASN A 88 15.68 -25.74 -15.75
C ASN A 88 16.00 -24.64 -14.72
N GLY A 89 15.20 -24.51 -13.65
CA GLY A 89 15.59 -23.71 -12.49
C GLY A 89 14.47 -23.03 -11.72
N LEU A 90 13.30 -22.79 -12.33
CA LEU A 90 12.18 -22.16 -11.63
C LEU A 90 11.50 -23.12 -10.64
N GLY A 91 11.46 -24.41 -10.96
CA GLY A 91 10.69 -25.40 -10.20
C GLY A 91 9.20 -25.36 -10.52
N LYS A 92 8.43 -26.25 -9.90
CA LYS A 92 6.97 -26.30 -10.07
C LYS A 92 6.32 -25.14 -9.33
N LEU A 93 5.42 -24.43 -10.00
CA LEU A 93 4.57 -23.41 -9.39
C LEU A 93 3.20 -24.02 -9.07
N GLY A 94 2.59 -23.64 -7.95
CA GLY A 94 1.27 -24.13 -7.52
C GLY A 94 0.08 -23.61 -8.33
N TYR A 95 0.31 -22.97 -9.47
CA TYR A 95 -0.70 -22.32 -10.31
C TYR A 95 -0.27 -22.30 -11.80
N PRO A 96 -1.20 -22.08 -12.75
CA PRO A 96 -0.87 -22.09 -14.17
C PRO A 96 -0.07 -20.87 -14.66
N MET A 97 0.69 -21.06 -15.74
CA MET A 97 1.41 -20.01 -16.46
C MET A 97 0.85 -19.89 -17.88
N ALA A 98 0.14 -18.79 -18.18
CA ALA A 98 -0.48 -18.54 -19.47
C ALA A 98 0.44 -17.79 -20.45
N ALA A 99 0.35 -18.18 -21.71
CA ALA A 99 1.16 -17.68 -22.80
C ALA A 99 0.35 -16.71 -23.69
N ASP A 100 0.59 -15.41 -23.55
CA ASP A 100 -0.02 -14.38 -24.40
C ASP A 100 0.82 -14.07 -25.64
N GLN A 101 1.03 -15.08 -26.49
CA GLN A 101 1.84 -14.91 -27.71
C GLN A 101 1.23 -13.93 -28.73
N THR A 102 -0.07 -13.63 -28.60
CA THR A 102 -0.77 -12.67 -29.44
C THR A 102 -0.59 -11.22 -28.99
N LEU A 103 -0.06 -11.02 -27.78
CA LEU A 103 0.07 -9.72 -27.09
C LEU A 103 -1.26 -9.03 -26.76
N GLN A 104 -2.40 -9.61 -27.15
CA GLN A 104 -3.71 -8.99 -27.04
C GLN A 104 -4.16 -8.90 -25.59
N THR A 105 -3.82 -9.88 -24.74
CA THR A 105 -4.20 -9.86 -23.34
C THR A 105 -3.40 -8.79 -22.60
N CYS A 106 -2.09 -8.72 -22.81
CA CYS A 106 -1.23 -7.71 -22.23
C CYS A 106 -1.65 -6.29 -22.66
N ASP A 107 -2.00 -6.10 -23.94
CA ASP A 107 -2.53 -4.83 -24.44
C ASP A 107 -3.88 -4.47 -23.80
N SER A 108 -4.82 -5.43 -23.76
CA SER A 108 -6.16 -5.21 -23.20
C SER A 108 -6.14 -4.86 -21.71
N TYR A 109 -5.15 -5.35 -20.97
CA TYR A 109 -4.93 -4.99 -19.57
C TYR A 109 -4.03 -3.76 -19.38
N GLY A 110 -3.52 -3.17 -20.47
CA GLY A 110 -2.71 -1.95 -20.45
C GLY A 110 -1.32 -2.16 -19.86
N VAL A 111 -0.75 -3.35 -20.01
CA VAL A 111 0.56 -3.71 -19.46
C VAL A 111 1.59 -4.02 -20.55
N LEU A 112 1.22 -4.06 -21.83
CA LEU A 112 2.16 -4.29 -22.92
C LEU A 112 3.10 -3.10 -23.11
N LEU A 113 4.41 -3.37 -23.16
CA LEU A 113 5.41 -2.47 -23.75
C LEU A 113 5.55 -2.86 -25.22
N GLU A 114 4.86 -2.13 -26.10
CA GLU A 114 4.79 -2.43 -27.54
C GLU A 114 6.18 -2.46 -28.19
N GLU A 115 7.07 -1.56 -27.76
CA GLU A 115 8.43 -1.41 -28.27
C GLU A 115 9.34 -2.60 -27.92
N GLU A 116 9.02 -3.34 -26.87
CA GLU A 116 9.82 -4.46 -26.37
C GLU A 116 9.13 -5.83 -26.56
N GLY A 117 7.81 -5.85 -26.79
CA GLY A 117 7.04 -7.09 -26.91
C GLY A 117 6.90 -7.87 -25.60
N VAL A 118 7.01 -7.18 -24.47
CA VAL A 118 6.95 -7.76 -23.11
C VAL A 118 5.90 -7.05 -22.27
N ALA A 119 5.46 -7.69 -21.20
CA ALA A 119 4.58 -7.05 -20.23
C ALA A 119 5.36 -6.27 -19.16
N LEU A 120 4.77 -5.19 -18.67
CA LEU A 120 5.07 -4.63 -17.36
C LEU A 120 4.62 -5.60 -16.25
N ARG A 121 5.13 -5.40 -15.04
CA ARG A 121 4.68 -6.11 -13.83
C ARG A 121 3.31 -5.59 -13.36
N GLY A 122 2.26 -5.86 -14.13
CA GLY A 122 0.87 -5.53 -13.82
C GLY A 122 0.11 -6.65 -13.11
N LEU A 123 -0.59 -6.36 -12.02
CA LEU A 123 -1.39 -7.33 -11.25
C LEU A 123 -2.79 -6.78 -11.07
N PHE A 124 -3.78 -7.66 -11.19
CA PHE A 124 -5.20 -7.35 -11.10
C PHE A 124 -5.90 -8.33 -10.16
N LEU A 125 -6.72 -7.80 -9.24
CA LEU A 125 -7.68 -8.62 -8.51
C LEU A 125 -9.03 -8.53 -9.21
N ILE A 126 -9.52 -9.68 -9.67
CA ILE A 126 -10.80 -9.83 -10.36
C ILE A 126 -11.75 -10.54 -9.40
N ASP A 127 -12.94 -9.98 -9.19
CA ASP A 127 -13.94 -10.52 -8.27
C ASP A 127 -14.77 -11.66 -8.90
N PRO A 128 -15.56 -12.40 -8.10
CA PRO A 128 -16.42 -13.48 -8.58
C PRO A 128 -17.39 -13.11 -9.71
N GLU A 129 -17.77 -11.83 -9.81
CA GLU A 129 -18.60 -11.26 -10.88
C GLU A 129 -17.78 -10.81 -12.11
N GLN A 130 -16.51 -11.21 -12.17
CA GLN A 130 -15.54 -10.92 -13.23
C GLN A 130 -15.29 -9.41 -13.41
N LYS A 131 -15.30 -8.62 -12.34
CA LYS A 131 -14.92 -7.20 -12.36
C LYS A 131 -13.55 -6.98 -11.75
N VAL A 132 -12.78 -6.07 -12.35
CA VAL A 132 -11.48 -5.66 -11.79
C VAL A 132 -11.73 -4.78 -10.58
N ARG A 133 -11.19 -5.14 -9.42
CA ARG A 133 -11.36 -4.40 -8.16
C ARG A 133 -10.10 -3.73 -7.67
N TYR A 134 -8.95 -4.21 -8.10
CA TYR A 134 -7.65 -3.65 -7.79
C TYR A 134 -6.71 -3.84 -8.97
N SER A 135 -5.78 -2.90 -9.14
CA SER A 135 -4.71 -2.98 -10.12
C SER A 135 -3.46 -2.29 -9.58
N VAL A 136 -2.30 -2.92 -9.76
CA VAL A 136 -0.99 -2.31 -9.52
C VAL A 136 -0.05 -2.65 -10.66
N ILE A 137 0.71 -1.66 -11.14
CA ILE A 137 1.68 -1.84 -12.23
C ILE A 137 3.01 -1.29 -11.72
N HIS A 138 4.01 -2.16 -11.65
CA HIS A 138 5.38 -1.79 -11.31
C HIS A 138 6.25 -1.68 -12.57
N ASP A 139 7.29 -0.85 -12.47
CA ASP A 139 8.45 -0.96 -13.36
C ASP A 139 9.09 -2.36 -13.21
N ASN A 140 9.68 -2.86 -14.28
CA ASN A 140 10.15 -4.24 -14.40
C ASN A 140 11.32 -4.58 -13.45
N ASN A 141 11.98 -3.57 -12.90
CA ASN A 141 13.02 -3.69 -11.89
C ASN A 141 12.49 -3.87 -10.44
N ILE A 142 11.19 -3.75 -10.20
CA ILE A 142 10.60 -3.83 -8.84
C ILE A 142 9.63 -5.02 -8.74
N GLY A 143 10.01 -6.03 -7.97
CA GLY A 143 9.12 -7.16 -7.63
C GLY A 143 7.92 -6.73 -6.78
N ARG A 144 6.79 -7.43 -6.93
CA ARG A 144 5.58 -7.21 -6.12
C ARG A 144 5.62 -8.02 -4.82
N ASN A 145 4.90 -7.56 -3.80
CA ASN A 145 4.77 -8.23 -2.51
C ASN A 145 3.43 -9.01 -2.42
N PRO A 146 3.44 -10.35 -2.36
CA PRO A 146 2.21 -11.15 -2.21
C PRO A 146 1.41 -10.83 -0.94
N GLU A 147 2.06 -10.40 0.15
CA GLU A 147 1.36 -10.07 1.40
C GLU A 147 0.48 -8.83 1.24
N GLU A 148 0.91 -7.84 0.46
CA GLU A 148 0.09 -6.67 0.15
C GLU A 148 -1.11 -7.06 -0.71
N VAL A 149 -0.92 -7.99 -1.65
CA VAL A 149 -2.02 -8.52 -2.48
C VAL A 149 -3.05 -9.23 -1.61
N LEU A 150 -2.60 -10.08 -0.67
CA LEU A 150 -3.48 -10.74 0.31
C LEU A 150 -4.22 -9.74 1.20
N ARG A 151 -3.53 -8.70 1.66
CA ARG A 151 -4.12 -7.63 2.48
C ARG A 151 -5.23 -6.90 1.73
N VAL A 152 -4.97 -6.50 0.48
CA VAL A 152 -5.96 -5.83 -0.37
C VAL A 152 -7.12 -6.76 -0.71
N LEU A 153 -6.86 -8.03 -1.00
CA LEU A 153 -7.90 -9.03 -1.23
C LEU A 153 -8.82 -9.16 -0.01
N ALA A 154 -8.24 -9.30 1.19
CA ALA A 154 -9.01 -9.36 2.43
C ALA A 154 -9.85 -8.08 2.64
N ALA A 155 -9.27 -6.90 2.37
CA ALA A 155 -9.97 -5.62 2.47
C ALA A 155 -11.19 -5.57 1.53
N LEU A 156 -11.00 -5.97 0.26
CA LEU A 156 -12.06 -6.01 -0.75
C LEU A 156 -13.18 -6.98 -0.36
N GLN A 157 -12.85 -8.10 0.26
CA GLN A 157 -13.81 -9.11 0.72
C GLN A 157 -14.63 -8.63 1.92
N THR A 158 -14.16 -7.65 2.70
CA THR A 158 -14.96 -7.09 3.80
C THR A 158 -16.22 -6.36 3.32
N GLY A 159 -16.20 -5.83 2.09
CA GLY A 159 -17.29 -5.00 1.54
C GLY A 159 -17.48 -3.64 2.24
N GLY A 160 -16.66 -3.30 3.24
CA GLY A 160 -16.76 -2.09 4.04
C GLY A 160 -15.71 -1.02 3.71
N LEU A 161 -15.63 0.01 4.54
CA LEU A 161 -14.66 1.09 4.41
C LEU A 161 -13.39 0.74 5.20
N CYS A 162 -12.32 0.34 4.52
CA CYS A 162 -11.04 0.07 5.17
C CYS A 162 -10.19 1.36 5.25
N ALA A 163 -9.63 1.66 6.43
CA ALA A 163 -8.77 2.82 6.64
C ALA A 163 -7.39 2.66 5.94
N ALA A 164 -6.61 3.75 5.88
CA ALA A 164 -5.24 3.68 5.40
C ALA A 164 -4.40 2.75 6.30
N GLY A 165 -3.67 1.81 5.69
CA GLY A 165 -2.85 0.83 6.40
C GLY A 165 -3.61 -0.37 6.98
N TRP A 166 -4.93 -0.46 6.74
CA TRP A 166 -5.79 -1.52 7.28
C TRP A 166 -5.22 -2.93 7.07
N GLN A 167 -5.27 -3.77 8.10
CA GLN A 167 -4.85 -5.18 8.06
C GLN A 167 -6.03 -6.13 8.28
N ALA A 168 -5.90 -7.37 7.80
CA ALA A 168 -6.92 -8.39 7.99
C ALA A 168 -7.22 -8.62 9.49
N GLY A 169 -8.50 -8.45 9.86
CA GLY A 169 -8.97 -8.56 11.24
C GLY A 169 -9.16 -7.22 11.96
N GLU A 170 -8.68 -6.10 11.38
CA GLU A 170 -8.96 -4.77 11.92
C GLU A 170 -10.40 -4.32 11.63
N GLU A 171 -10.93 -3.48 12.51
CA GLU A 171 -12.28 -2.95 12.37
C GLU A 171 -12.38 -1.99 11.17
N ASN A 172 -13.46 -2.10 10.42
CA ASN A 172 -13.75 -1.18 9.31
C ASN A 172 -14.25 0.17 9.84
N LEU A 173 -14.04 1.23 9.06
CA LEU A 173 -14.62 2.53 9.34
C LEU A 173 -16.15 2.46 9.24
N HIS A 174 -16.81 2.98 10.25
CA HIS A 174 -18.26 3.17 10.27
C HIS A 174 -18.56 4.65 9.97
N PRO A 175 -19.29 4.98 8.89
CA PRO A 175 -19.58 6.37 8.50
C PRO A 175 -20.27 7.19 9.61
N ASP A 176 -21.07 6.51 10.43
CA ASP A 176 -21.85 7.10 11.52
C ASP A 176 -21.14 6.99 12.88
N ALA A 177 -19.91 6.44 12.91
CA ALA A 177 -19.12 6.46 14.14
C ALA A 177 -18.84 7.93 14.50
N PRO A 178 -19.12 8.35 15.75
CA PRO A 178 -18.74 9.67 16.20
C PRO A 178 -17.22 9.83 15.98
N GLU A 179 -16.83 10.94 15.37
CA GLU A 179 -15.43 11.29 15.14
C GLU A 179 -14.66 11.09 16.45
N GLN A 180 -13.83 10.06 16.51
CA GLN A 180 -13.09 9.74 17.72
C GLN A 180 -12.05 10.84 17.90
N GLN A 181 -12.35 11.81 18.77
CA GLN A 181 -11.34 12.72 19.26
C GLN A 181 -10.25 11.88 19.91
N PRO A 182 -8.99 11.94 19.42
CA PRO A 182 -7.93 11.13 19.99
C PRO A 182 -7.82 11.41 21.48
N THR A 183 -8.09 10.39 22.30
CA THR A 183 -7.99 10.49 23.75
C THR A 183 -6.52 10.46 24.14
N TYR A 184 -5.93 11.63 24.21
CA TYR A 184 -4.57 11.83 24.66
C TYR A 184 -4.55 11.86 26.19
N GLN A 185 -4.08 10.79 26.83
CA GLN A 185 -3.75 10.84 28.27
C GLN A 185 -2.37 11.46 28.43
N ALA A 186 -2.33 12.72 28.87
CA ALA A 186 -1.08 13.40 29.22
C ALA A 186 -0.38 12.70 30.40
N VAL A 187 0.95 12.63 30.36
CA VAL A 187 1.74 12.36 31.56
C VAL A 187 1.52 13.52 32.54
N GLN A 188 0.95 13.24 33.71
CA GLN A 188 0.75 14.26 34.75
C GLN A 188 2.12 14.85 35.14
N GLY A 189 2.27 16.16 34.99
CA GLY A 189 3.41 16.91 35.52
C GLY A 189 4.45 17.40 34.51
N ALA A 190 4.23 17.27 33.19
CA ALA A 190 5.14 17.87 32.20
C ALA A 190 5.12 19.41 32.27
N SER A 191 6.29 20.05 32.32
CA SER A 191 6.40 21.50 32.22
C SER A 191 6.46 21.88 30.75
N VAL A 192 5.45 22.62 30.28
CA VAL A 192 5.33 23.05 28.88
C VAL A 192 5.35 24.57 28.78
N GLN A 193 6.26 25.10 27.98
CA GLN A 193 6.29 26.52 27.58
C GLN A 193 6.17 26.62 26.06
N ILE A 194 5.43 27.61 25.55
CA ILE A 194 5.33 27.85 24.11
C ILE A 194 5.53 29.33 23.78
N TYR A 195 6.42 29.60 22.82
CA TYR A 195 6.72 30.94 22.32
C TYR A 195 6.00 31.14 20.99
N THR A 196 5.14 32.16 20.92
CA THR A 196 4.16 32.32 19.84
C THR A 196 4.11 33.75 19.31
N MET A 197 3.44 33.91 18.17
CA MET A 197 2.94 35.20 17.69
C MET A 197 1.47 35.06 17.26
N PRO A 198 0.64 36.11 17.35
CA PRO A 198 -0.80 36.00 17.09
C PRO A 198 -1.18 35.52 15.68
N THR A 199 -0.37 35.87 14.67
CA THR A 199 -0.63 35.55 13.26
C THR A 199 -0.07 34.21 12.82
N CYS A 200 0.62 33.48 13.70
CA CYS A 200 1.26 32.20 13.41
C CYS A 200 0.22 31.06 13.47
N SER A 201 -0.18 30.53 12.31
CA SER A 201 -1.13 29.40 12.20
C SER A 201 -0.63 28.16 12.94
N TYR A 202 0.66 27.82 12.82
CA TYR A 202 1.26 26.70 13.54
C TYR A 202 1.26 26.85 15.06
N CYS A 203 1.42 28.08 15.56
CA CYS A 203 1.35 28.37 16.97
C CYS A 203 -0.07 28.11 17.50
N ARG A 204 -1.09 28.47 16.71
CA ARG A 204 -2.48 28.14 17.02
C ARG A 204 -2.68 26.62 17.07
N SER A 205 -2.21 25.88 16.06
CA SER A 205 -2.36 24.43 16.00
C SER A 205 -1.72 23.70 17.18
N VAL A 206 -0.53 24.11 17.63
CA VAL A 206 0.10 23.50 18.82
C VAL A 206 -0.68 23.83 20.10
N LYS A 207 -1.18 25.07 20.24
CA LYS A 207 -1.99 25.46 21.40
C LYS A 207 -3.32 24.71 21.46
N GLU A 208 -4.00 24.56 20.33
CA GLU A 208 -5.24 23.79 20.22
C GLU A 208 -5.01 22.32 20.61
N PHE A 209 -3.91 21.72 20.15
CA PHE A 209 -3.52 20.37 20.56
C PHE A 209 -3.29 20.27 22.08
N LEU A 210 -2.49 21.17 22.67
CA LEU A 210 -2.21 21.15 24.11
C LEU A 210 -3.48 21.33 24.95
N GLN A 211 -4.37 22.24 24.53
CA GLN A 211 -5.67 22.46 25.17
C GLN A 211 -6.57 21.22 25.04
N GLY A 212 -6.66 20.63 23.85
CA GLY A 212 -7.45 19.43 23.59
C GLY A 212 -6.97 18.20 24.38
N ALA A 213 -5.66 18.11 24.63
CA ALA A 213 -5.05 17.06 25.43
C ALA A 213 -5.09 17.33 26.95
N GLY A 214 -5.67 18.45 27.40
CA GLY A 214 -5.71 18.84 28.82
C GLY A 214 -4.33 19.16 29.41
N ILE A 215 -3.34 19.51 28.57
CA ILE A 215 -1.97 19.79 28.99
C ILE A 215 -1.87 21.26 29.34
N ALA A 216 -1.54 21.55 30.60
CA ALA A 216 -1.25 22.91 31.04
C ALA A 216 0.07 23.41 30.41
N TYR A 217 0.08 24.65 29.91
CA TYR A 217 1.27 25.28 29.36
C TYR A 217 1.34 26.76 29.69
N GLN A 218 2.55 27.31 29.67
CA GLN A 218 2.80 28.75 29.74
C GLN A 218 3.04 29.30 28.33
N GLU A 219 2.23 30.26 27.90
CA GLU A 219 2.43 30.97 26.63
C GLU A 219 3.26 32.25 26.82
N PHE A 220 4.26 32.42 25.97
CA PHE A 220 5.03 33.65 25.80
C PHE A 220 4.69 34.26 24.43
N ASN A 221 3.79 35.24 24.41
CA ASN A 221 3.44 35.97 23.19
C ASN A 221 4.55 36.99 22.86
N LEU A 222 5.35 36.68 21.85
CA LEU A 222 6.53 37.45 21.46
C LEU A 222 6.23 38.85 20.93
N GLU A 223 4.97 39.20 20.66
CA GLU A 223 4.58 40.56 20.33
C GLU A 223 4.76 41.51 21.53
N HIS A 224 4.56 41.01 22.75
CA HIS A 224 4.53 41.83 23.96
C HIS A 224 5.46 41.32 25.08
N ASP A 225 5.91 40.07 25.03
CA ASP A 225 6.72 39.45 26.06
C ASP A 225 8.22 39.64 25.83
N LYS A 226 8.83 40.56 26.59
CA LYS A 226 10.27 40.85 26.49
C LYS A 226 11.16 39.67 26.90
N ALA A 227 10.74 38.90 27.91
CA ALA A 227 11.51 37.73 28.36
C ALA A 227 11.50 36.63 27.30
N GLY A 228 10.36 36.43 26.64
CA GLY A 228 10.26 35.55 25.47
C GLY A 228 11.10 36.03 24.29
N GLN A 229 11.08 37.34 24.00
CA GLN A 229 11.95 37.90 22.97
C GLN A 229 13.45 37.69 23.27
N ASP A 230 13.87 37.86 24.53
CA ASP A 230 15.24 37.63 24.95
C ASP A 230 15.64 36.16 24.86
N PHE A 231 14.74 35.24 25.26
CA PHE A 231 14.92 33.81 25.09
C PHE A 231 15.20 33.45 23.62
N MET A 232 14.38 33.96 22.70
CA MET A 232 14.53 33.72 21.25
C MET A 232 15.83 34.32 20.70
N ARG A 233 16.16 35.55 21.11
CA ARG A 233 17.39 36.26 20.68
C ARG A 233 18.66 35.52 21.11
N GLN A 234 18.74 35.09 22.37
CA GLN A 234 19.91 34.39 22.91
C GLN A 234 20.21 33.08 22.17
N ARG A 235 19.15 32.36 21.76
CA ARG A 235 19.23 31.09 21.03
C ARG A 235 19.31 31.23 19.52
N ARG A 236 19.17 32.47 19.01
CA ARG A 236 19.11 32.80 17.58
C ARG A 236 18.00 32.04 16.84
N TYR A 237 16.89 31.81 17.54
CA TYR A 237 15.73 31.15 16.94
C TYR A 237 14.96 32.12 16.05
N THR A 238 14.64 31.67 14.85
CA THR A 238 13.88 32.43 13.83
C THR A 238 12.55 31.77 13.48
N GLY A 239 12.34 30.51 13.86
CA GLY A 239 11.12 29.74 13.60
C GLY A 239 10.14 29.75 14.78
N LEU A 240 8.85 29.69 14.47
CA LEU A 240 7.76 29.57 15.44
C LEU A 240 6.81 28.41 15.09
N PRO A 241 6.08 27.85 16.08
CA PRO A 241 6.27 28.06 17.52
C PRO A 241 7.60 27.48 18.00
N VAL A 242 8.11 27.92 19.15
CA VAL A 242 9.10 27.16 19.91
C VAL A 242 8.39 26.57 21.10
N THR A 243 8.45 25.24 21.26
CA THR A 243 7.81 24.53 22.37
C THR A 243 8.89 23.91 23.24
N VAL A 244 8.90 24.24 24.53
CA VAL A 244 9.85 23.69 25.50
C VAL A 244 9.12 22.73 26.41
N ILE A 245 9.54 21.47 26.43
CA ILE A 245 8.87 20.39 27.16
C ILE A 245 9.91 19.72 28.05
N ASN A 246 9.78 19.86 29.37
CA ASN A 246 10.76 19.34 30.35
C ASN A 246 12.22 19.76 30.06
N GLY A 247 12.41 20.95 29.47
CA GLY A 247 13.72 21.48 29.08
C GLY A 247 14.18 21.12 27.65
N GLU A 248 13.46 20.25 26.94
CA GLU A 248 13.71 19.99 25.52
C GLU A 248 13.11 21.09 24.65
N GLU A 249 13.94 21.76 23.84
CA GLU A 249 13.52 22.88 23.00
C GLU A 249 13.21 22.41 21.56
N ILE A 250 11.95 22.49 21.16
CA ILE A 250 11.44 22.07 19.85
C ILE A 250 11.11 23.32 19.03
N VAL A 251 11.94 23.60 18.03
CA VAL A 251 11.77 24.77 17.14
C VAL A 251 10.95 24.40 15.91
N GLY A 252 9.89 25.19 15.66
CA GLY A 252 8.97 25.00 14.55
C GLY A 252 7.84 24.02 14.83
N TYR A 253 6.93 23.88 13.87
CA TYR A 253 5.82 22.94 13.96
C TYR A 253 6.31 21.50 13.76
N ASN A 254 6.45 20.74 14.85
CA ASN A 254 6.84 19.34 14.81
C ASN A 254 6.02 18.51 15.79
N MET A 255 4.80 18.16 15.39
CA MET A 255 3.89 17.38 16.23
C MET A 255 4.43 16.02 16.65
N PRO A 256 5.13 15.24 15.80
CA PRO A 256 5.73 13.99 16.24
C PRO A 256 6.72 14.17 17.39
N LYS A 257 7.61 15.18 17.33
CA LYS A 257 8.55 15.46 18.42
C LYS A 257 7.86 15.98 19.67
N ILE A 258 6.85 16.85 19.52
CA ILE A 258 6.07 17.37 20.64
C ILE A 258 5.38 16.22 21.39
N LYS A 259 4.76 15.29 20.65
CA LYS A 259 4.12 14.10 21.23
C LYS A 259 5.13 13.19 21.93
N ALA A 260 6.27 12.91 21.29
CA ALA A 260 7.34 12.12 21.88
C ALA A 260 7.88 12.73 23.19
N ALA A 261 8.12 14.04 23.20
CA ALA A 261 8.61 14.77 24.39
C ALA A 261 7.57 14.83 25.53
N LEU A 262 6.28 14.72 25.20
CA LEU A 262 5.18 14.58 26.17
C LEU A 262 4.95 13.13 26.62
N GLY A 263 5.72 12.17 26.12
CA GLY A 263 5.55 10.74 26.41
C GLY A 263 4.29 10.14 25.77
N MET A 264 3.82 10.73 24.68
CA MET A 264 2.61 10.32 23.96
C MET A 264 3.04 9.49 22.74
N ASN A 265 2.70 8.19 22.76
CA ASN A 265 2.85 7.30 21.60
C ASN A 265 1.60 7.37 20.72
#